data_AF-A0A7X2SWP1-F1
#
_entry.id   AF-A0A7X2SWP1-F1
#
_cell.length_a   1.000
_cell.length_b   1.000
_cell.length_c   1.000
_cell.angle_alpha   90.00
_cell.angle_beta   90.00
_cell.angle_gamma   90.00
#
_symmetry.space_group_name_H-M   'P 1'
#
loop_
_entity.id
_entity.type
_entity.pdbx_description
1 polymer ?
#
loop_
_entity_poly.entity_id
_entity_poly.type
_entity_poly.pdbx_seq_one_letter_code
_entity_poly.pdbx_strand_id
1 'polypeptide(L)' 'MNLDTLRRDIPAGLVVFLVALPLCLGIAQASGLPPFAGLLTGVIGGLVVTSLSPSRFAVSGPAAG' A
#
# COMPACT_ATOMS: atom_id res chain seq x y z
N MET A 1 -12.48 -6.13 -17.77
CA MET A 1 -12.11 -6.69 -16.45
C MET A 1 -12.91 -7.97 -16.30
N ASN A 2 -12.27 -9.12 -16.23
CA ASN A 2 -12.97 -10.40 -16.21
C ASN A 2 -13.47 -10.69 -14.78
N LEU A 3 -14.66 -11.29 -14.62
CA LEU A 3 -15.24 -11.54 -13.30
C LEU A 3 -14.33 -12.45 -12.45
N ASP A 4 -13.63 -13.37 -13.10
CA ASP A 4 -12.64 -14.26 -12.47
C ASP A 4 -11.42 -13.54 -11.89
N THR A 5 -11.02 -12.42 -12.48
CA THR A 5 -9.88 -11.63 -12.00
C THR A 5 -10.27 -10.89 -10.72
N LEU A 6 -11.48 -10.34 -10.67
CA LEU A 6 -11.97 -9.61 -9.51
C LEU A 6 -12.09 -10.49 -8.25
N ARG A 7 -12.49 -11.76 -8.42
CA ARG A 7 -12.54 -12.74 -7.31
C ARG A 7 -11.16 -13.10 -6.76
N ARG A 8 -10.09 -12.93 -7.55
CA ARG A 8 -8.70 -13.17 -7.14
C ARG A 8 -8.01 -11.93 -6.60
N ASP A 9 -8.34 -10.75 -7.15
CA ASP A 9 -7.74 -9.48 -6.75
C ASP A 9 -8.21 -9.02 -5.36
N ILE A 10 -9.47 -9.28 -4.98
CA ILE A 10 -10.00 -8.92 -3.66
C ILE A 10 -9.20 -9.56 -2.50
N PRO A 11 -9.04 -10.90 -2.43
CA PRO A 11 -8.27 -11.51 -1.35
C PRO A 11 -6.78 -11.14 -1.43
N ALA A 12 -6.21 -10.99 -2.63
CA ALA A 12 -4.82 -10.58 -2.81
C ALA A 12 -4.58 -9.15 -2.27
N GLY A 13 -5.47 -8.21 -2.57
CA GLY A 13 -5.41 -6.83 -2.08
C GLY A 13 -5.57 -6.74 -0.56
N LEU A 14 -6.44 -7.58 0.03
CA LEU A 14 -6.59 -7.65 1.49
C LEU A 14 -5.30 -8.10 2.18
N VAL A 15 -4.65 -9.15 1.67
CA VAL A 15 -3.39 -9.66 2.22
C VAL A 15 -2.29 -8.60 2.11
N VAL A 16 -2.17 -7.95 0.95
CA VAL A 16 -1.22 -6.85 0.72
C VAL A 16 -1.46 -5.69 1.70
N PHE A 17 -2.72 -5.29 1.92
CA PHE A 17 -3.07 -4.24 2.87
C PHE A 17 -2.68 -4.60 4.32
N LEU A 18 -2.98 -5.84 4.74
CA LEU A 18 -2.61 -6.37 6.05
C LEU A 18 -1.10 -6.42 6.28
N VAL A 19 -0.30 -6.66 5.23
CA VAL A 19 1.17 -6.63 5.29
C VAL A 19 1.71 -5.20 5.26
N ALA A 20 1.07 -4.30 4.49
CA ALA A 20 1.50 -2.91 4.38
C ALA A 20 1.27 -2.12 5.66
N LEU A 21 0.13 -2.30 6.35
CA LEU A 21 -0.20 -1.60 7.60
C LEU A 21 0.90 -1.68 8.69
N PRO A 22 1.39 -2.86 9.10
CA PRO A 22 2.45 -2.96 10.10
C PRO A 22 3.77 -2.37 9.59
N LEU A 23 4.05 -2.43 8.28
CA LEU A 23 5.23 -1.81 7.68
C LEU A 23 5.18 -0.27 7.82
N CYS A 24 4.04 0.36 7.47
CA CYS A 24 3.83 1.80 7.63
C CYS A 24 4.05 2.27 9.07
N LEU A 25 3.51 1.52 10.03
CA LEU A 25 3.58 1.83 11.45
C LEU A 25 5.00 1.62 12.00
N GLY A 26 5.67 0.56 11.57
CA GLY A 26 7.05 0.26 11.96
C GLY A 26 8.04 1.32 11.49
N ILE A 27 7.92 1.77 10.23
CA ILE A 27 8.76 2.85 9.69
C ILE A 27 8.50 4.16 10.42
N ALA A 28 7.23 4.52 10.64
CA ALA A 28 6.89 5.76 11.36
C ALA A 28 7.50 5.79 12.77
N GLN A 29 7.41 4.68 13.51
CA GLN A 29 8.02 4.55 14.83
C GLN A 29 9.55 4.57 14.77
N ALA A 30 10.16 3.91 13.79
CA ALA A 30 11.62 3.94 13.58
C ALA A 30 12.13 5.35 13.23
N SER A 31 11.34 6.15 12.50
CA SER A 31 11.67 7.54 12.17
C SER A 31 11.38 8.53 13.31
N GLY A 32 10.82 8.08 14.44
CA GLY A 32 10.43 8.96 15.55
C GLY A 32 9.22 9.86 15.24
N LEU A 33 8.45 9.52 14.20
CA LEU A 33 7.24 10.25 13.80
C LEU A 33 5.98 9.57 14.35
N PRO A 34 4.88 10.32 14.49
CA PRO A 34 3.59 9.74 14.86
C PRO A 34 3.16 8.68 13.81
N PRO A 35 2.59 7.54 14.24
CA PRO A 35 2.17 6.45 13.35
C PRO A 35 1.19 6.89 12.27
N PHE A 36 0.39 7.93 12.57
CA PHE A 36 -0.53 8.55 11.61
C PHE A 36 0.18 9.09 10.37
N ALA A 37 1.40 9.63 10.50
CA ALA A 37 2.17 10.15 9.36
C ALA A 37 2.61 9.05 8.40
N GLY A 38 3.00 7.87 8.92
CA GLY A 38 3.32 6.70 8.09
C GLY A 38 2.10 6.15 7.36
N LEU A 39 0.93 6.21 7.98
CA LEU A 39 -0.32 5.81 7.36
C LEU A 39 -0.72 6.80 6.25
N LEU A 40 -0.63 8.10 6.51
CA LEU A 40 -0.92 9.14 5.52
C LEU A 40 0.02 9.05 4.31
N THR A 41 1.32 8.88 4.54
CA THR A 41 2.30 8.78 3.45
C THR A 41 2.07 7.52 2.61
N GLY A 42 1.70 6.39 3.25
CA GLY A 42 1.33 5.17 2.54
C GLY A 42 0.10 5.33 1.65
N VAL A 43 -0.94 6.03 2.12
CA VAL A 43 -2.15 6.30 1.33
C VAL A 43 -1.87 7.26 0.18
N ILE A 44 -1.16 8.36 0.42
CA ILE A 44 -0.86 9.36 -0.61
C ILE A 44 0.12 8.79 -1.64
N GLY A 45 1.20 8.15 -1.20
CA GLY A 45 2.15 7.47 -2.09
C GLY A 45 1.46 6.37 -2.90
N GLY A 46 0.57 5.61 -2.25
CA GLY A 46 -0.32 4.64 -2.87
C GLY A 46 -1.14 5.22 -4.02
N LEU A 47 -1.90 6.28 -3.76
CA LEU A 47 -2.77 6.92 -4.74
C LEU A 47 -1.99 7.56 -5.88
N VAL A 48 -0.92 8.28 -5.57
CA VAL A 48 -0.10 9.00 -6.57
C VAL A 48 0.62 8.01 -7.47
N VAL A 49 1.32 7.02 -6.91
CA VAL A 49 2.07 6.04 -7.69
C VAL A 49 1.14 5.15 -8.50
N THR A 50 0.01 4.71 -7.94
CA THR A 50 -0.96 3.88 -8.68
C THR A 50 -1.59 4.65 -9.85
N SER A 51 -1.76 5.97 -9.71
CA SER A 51 -2.27 6.83 -10.79
C SER A 51 -1.28 7.04 -11.93
N LEU A 52 0.03 7.09 -11.62
CA LEU A 52 1.08 7.23 -12.62
C LEU A 52 1.61 5.88 -13.14
N SER A 53 1.28 4.76 -12.49
CA SER A 53 1.85 3.46 -12.84
C SER A 53 1.19 2.87 -14.09
N PRO A 54 1.98 2.46 -15.10
CA PRO A 54 1.46 1.76 -16.28
C PRO A 54 1.09 0.29 -16.02
N SER A 55 1.31 -0.22 -14.80
CA SER A 55 1.12 -1.64 -14.46
C SER A 55 -0.27 -1.93 -13.88
N ARG A 56 -0.94 -2.97 -14.42
CA ARG A 56 -2.23 -3.48 -13.91
C ARG A 56 -2.17 -4.11 -12.52
N PHE A 57 -0.97 -4.40 -12.02
CA PHE A 57 -0.75 -4.99 -10.68
C PHE A 57 0.17 -4.10 -9.82
N ALA A 58 0.22 -2.81 -10.11
CA ALA A 58 1.03 -1.88 -9.33
C ALA A 58 0.50 -1.80 -7.89
N VAL A 59 1.34 -2.23 -6.95
CA VAL A 59 1.13 -2.02 -5.53
C VAL A 59 2.21 -1.06 -5.06
N SER A 60 1.77 0.08 -4.54
CA SER A 60 2.66 1.08 -3.93
C SER A 60 2.38 1.10 -2.43
N GLY A 61 3.42 0.86 -1.65
CA GLY A 61 3.42 0.98 -0.19
C GLY A 61 4.59 1.87 0.25
N PRO A 62 4.69 2.22 1.54
CA PRO A 62 5.82 2.99 2.04
C PRO A 62 7.07 2.12 1.97
N ALA A 63 7.88 2.35 0.94
CA ALA A 63 9.19 1.74 0.81
C ALA A 63 10.11 2.37 1.86
N ALA A 64 10.60 1.55 2.79
CA ALA A 64 11.86 1.84 3.47
C ALA A 64 12.99 1.47 2.51
N GLY A 65 13.37 2.41 1.65
CA GLY A 65 14.43 2.30 0.66
C GLY A 65 14.73 3.66 0.08
#